data_AF-A0A4V1UUE5-F1
#
_entry.id   AF-A0A4V1UUE5-F1
#
_cell.length_a   1.000
_cell.length_b   1.000
_cell.length_c   1.000
_cell.angle_alpha   90.00
_cell.angle_beta   90.00
_cell.angle_gamma   90.00
#
_symmetry.space_group_name_H-M   'P 1'
#
loop_
_entity.id
_entity.type
_entity.pdbx_description
1 polymer ?
#
loop_
_entity_poly.entity_id
_entity_poly.type
_entity_poly.pdbx_seq_one_letter_code
_entity_poly.pdbx_strand_id
1 'polypeptide(L)'
;MALSRIWSAFIIIAVVVAAIRCFFFGDADIFSWMVVGKASDPANPLKIDGIIETCWVAVDICLRLVGILTLFIGFMSIAERAGGIRLLARIVGPFFSKLFPQVPNGHPAMGHMIMNFSANLLGLDNAATPFGLKAMESLQEINPDKERASDSQIMFLCLHAAGLNLIPVSVIAVRASQHASNPTDIFLPCMIVTFVGTIAAMLIVSFKQKINVLQPVILIWVLCISAVVAALVLYVRTLDADSLKSFSGILSNGLILLVFLLIILGGVYKRIDVFDAFVTGAKSGFETAIRIIPYLVGILVAISMLRTSGTFDVVIQGIKSFFAMLGSDTQFVEALPTALIRPLSGGAAR
;
A
#
# COMPACT_ATOMS: atom_id res chain seq x y z
N MET A 1 -21.02 9.49 -3.19
CA MET A 1 -21.82 8.67 -4.14
C MET A 1 -21.06 7.54 -4.86
N ALA A 2 -19.80 7.73 -5.30
CA ALA A 2 -19.08 6.69 -6.05
C ALA A 2 -18.83 5.39 -5.25
N LEU A 3 -18.37 5.50 -4.00
CA LEU A 3 -18.13 4.34 -3.13
C LEU A 3 -19.40 3.51 -2.91
N SER A 4 -20.55 4.18 -2.71
CA SER A 4 -21.85 3.50 -2.60
C SER A 4 -22.18 2.71 -3.86
N ARG A 5 -21.98 3.28 -5.05
CA ARG A 5 -22.21 2.57 -6.32
C ARG A 5 -21.29 1.37 -6.48
N ILE A 6 -20.00 1.51 -6.19
CA ILE A 6 -19.01 0.43 -6.30
C ILE A 6 -19.36 -0.70 -5.31
N TRP A 7 -19.59 -0.34 -4.05
CA TRP A 7 -19.90 -1.30 -3.00
C TRP A 7 -21.21 -2.05 -3.27
N SER A 8 -22.26 -1.33 -3.65
CA SER A 8 -23.54 -1.96 -4.05
C SER A 8 -23.37 -2.84 -5.28
N ALA A 9 -22.58 -2.41 -6.28
CA ALA A 9 -22.32 -3.23 -7.47
C ALA A 9 -21.60 -4.53 -7.11
N PHE A 10 -20.60 -4.50 -6.22
CA PHE A 10 -19.87 -5.71 -5.80
C PHE A 10 -20.82 -6.74 -5.19
N ILE A 11 -21.70 -6.31 -4.29
CA ILE A 11 -22.67 -7.18 -3.63
C ILE A 11 -23.72 -7.70 -4.60
N ILE A 12 -24.32 -6.82 -5.41
CA ILE A 12 -25.37 -7.20 -6.36
C ILE A 12 -24.82 -8.20 -7.38
N ILE A 13 -23.64 -7.92 -7.96
CA ILE A 13 -23.01 -8.82 -8.94
C ILE A 13 -22.70 -10.16 -8.28
N ALA A 14 -22.11 -10.17 -7.08
CA ALA A 14 -21.79 -11.41 -6.37
C ALA A 14 -23.04 -12.27 -6.13
N VAL A 15 -24.15 -11.67 -5.67
CA VAL A 15 -25.41 -12.38 -5.43
C VAL A 15 -26.01 -12.90 -6.74
N VAL A 16 -25.98 -12.12 -7.82
CA VAL A 16 -26.48 -12.54 -9.13
C VAL A 16 -25.67 -13.72 -9.67
N VAL A 17 -24.34 -13.65 -9.64
CA VAL A 17 -23.47 -14.74 -10.11
C VAL A 17 -23.68 -16.00 -9.27
N ALA A 18 -23.79 -15.86 -7.95
CA ALA A 18 -24.05 -16.99 -7.07
C ALA A 18 -25.43 -17.62 -7.32
N ALA A 19 -26.47 -16.81 -7.54
CA ALA A 19 -27.78 -17.30 -7.91
C ALA A 19 -27.75 -18.07 -9.25
N ILE A 20 -27.01 -17.57 -10.25
CA ILE A 20 -26.82 -18.27 -11.51
C ILE A 20 -26.17 -19.63 -11.27
N ARG A 21 -25.09 -19.69 -10.48
CA ARG A 21 -24.40 -20.96 -10.16
C ARG A 21 -25.30 -21.94 -9.39
N CYS A 22 -26.06 -21.45 -8.42
CA CYS A 22 -26.96 -22.27 -7.63
C CYS A 22 -28.09 -22.86 -8.50
N PHE A 23 -28.79 -22.03 -9.27
CA PHE A 23 -30.00 -22.43 -9.98
C PHE A 23 -29.76 -23.04 -11.37
N PHE A 24 -28.66 -22.70 -12.05
CA PHE A 24 -28.38 -23.18 -13.41
C PHE A 24 -27.21 -24.17 -13.49
N PHE A 25 -26.28 -24.15 -12.52
CA PHE A 25 -25.11 -25.05 -12.50
C PHE A 25 -25.13 -26.07 -11.35
N GLY A 26 -26.17 -26.07 -10.51
CA GLY A 26 -26.37 -27.06 -9.44
C GLY A 26 -25.49 -26.90 -8.21
N ASP A 27 -24.86 -25.73 -8.02
CA ASP A 27 -23.98 -25.43 -6.89
C ASP A 27 -24.79 -25.04 -5.64
N ALA A 28 -25.46 -26.01 -5.01
CA ALA A 28 -26.42 -25.77 -3.93
C ALA A 28 -25.79 -25.17 -2.67
N ASP A 29 -24.51 -25.44 -2.41
CA ASP A 29 -23.82 -25.00 -1.20
C ASP A 29 -23.21 -23.58 -1.33
N ILE A 30 -23.27 -22.97 -2.50
CA ILE A 30 -22.58 -21.69 -2.77
C ILE A 30 -22.97 -20.59 -1.78
N PHE A 31 -24.26 -20.47 -1.43
CA PHE A 31 -24.71 -19.47 -0.46
C PHE A 31 -24.17 -19.75 0.95
N SER A 32 -24.05 -21.02 1.33
CA SER A 32 -23.43 -21.41 2.59
C SER A 32 -21.94 -21.01 2.60
N TRP A 33 -21.22 -21.31 1.53
CA TRP A 33 -19.80 -20.95 1.39
C TRP A 33 -19.58 -19.43 1.39
N MET A 34 -20.47 -18.67 0.75
CA MET A 34 -20.39 -17.21 0.74
C MET A 34 -20.57 -16.60 2.13
N VAL A 35 -21.41 -17.19 3.00
CA VAL A 35 -21.72 -16.60 4.32
C VAL A 35 -20.79 -17.13 5.41
N VAL A 36 -20.71 -18.44 5.56
CA VAL A 36 -20.04 -19.12 6.69
C VAL A 36 -18.82 -19.94 6.28
N GLY A 37 -18.49 -20.00 4.99
CA GLY A 37 -17.32 -20.73 4.51
C GLY A 37 -16.01 -20.25 5.12
N LYS A 38 -15.09 -21.19 5.39
CA LYS A 38 -13.75 -20.89 5.92
C LYS A 38 -12.69 -21.44 4.99
N ALA A 39 -11.63 -20.68 4.74
CA ALA A 39 -10.51 -21.12 3.91
C ALA A 39 -9.77 -22.32 4.51
N SER A 40 -9.75 -22.41 5.84
CA SER A 40 -9.13 -23.52 6.59
C SER A 40 -9.95 -24.81 6.58
N ASP A 41 -11.22 -24.77 6.19
CA ASP A 41 -12.07 -25.96 6.15
C ASP A 41 -11.65 -26.90 5.00
N PRO A 42 -11.29 -28.17 5.28
CA PRO A 42 -10.99 -29.16 4.26
C PRO A 42 -12.11 -29.33 3.23
N ALA A 43 -13.37 -29.22 3.65
CA ALA A 43 -14.55 -29.42 2.84
C ALA A 43 -14.89 -28.22 1.94
N ASN A 44 -14.33 -27.04 2.21
CA ASN A 44 -14.54 -25.86 1.38
C ASN A 44 -13.74 -25.98 0.06
N PRO A 45 -14.40 -26.15 -1.10
CA PRO A 45 -13.72 -26.30 -2.38
C PRO A 45 -13.07 -24.98 -2.85
N LEU A 46 -13.55 -23.84 -2.37
CA LEU A 46 -13.07 -22.52 -2.77
C LEU A 46 -11.81 -22.08 -2.02
N LYS A 47 -11.56 -22.64 -0.83
CA LYS A 47 -10.46 -22.22 0.08
C LYS A 47 -10.44 -20.70 0.31
N ILE A 48 -11.63 -20.11 0.42
CA ILE A 48 -11.85 -18.68 0.61
C ILE A 48 -12.79 -18.48 1.80
N ASP A 49 -12.50 -17.47 2.60
CA ASP A 49 -13.33 -17.04 3.72
C ASP A 49 -14.59 -16.32 3.23
N GLY A 50 -15.75 -16.75 3.74
CA GLY A 50 -17.04 -16.10 3.56
C GLY A 50 -17.18 -14.84 4.40
N ILE A 51 -18.37 -14.24 4.38
CA ILE A 51 -18.68 -12.95 5.02
C ILE A 51 -18.30 -12.95 6.51
N ILE A 52 -18.73 -13.96 7.27
CA ILE A 52 -18.57 -13.97 8.74
C ILE A 52 -17.11 -14.10 9.14
N GLU A 53 -16.36 -15.00 8.51
CA GLU A 53 -14.93 -15.16 8.80
C GLU A 53 -14.14 -13.91 8.37
N THR A 54 -14.50 -13.31 7.22
CA THR A 54 -13.90 -12.08 6.73
C THR A 54 -14.09 -10.90 7.69
N CYS A 55 -15.21 -10.83 8.42
CA CYS A 55 -15.41 -9.83 9.48
C CYS A 55 -14.38 -9.98 10.62
N TRP A 56 -14.07 -11.21 11.04
CA TRP A 56 -13.05 -11.44 12.07
C TRP A 56 -11.66 -11.10 11.57
N VAL A 57 -11.32 -11.51 10.35
CA VAL A 57 -10.07 -11.13 9.68
C VAL A 57 -9.92 -9.60 9.62
N ALA A 58 -11.00 -8.89 9.28
CA ALA A 58 -11.00 -7.43 9.26
C ALA A 58 -10.71 -6.81 10.65
N VAL A 59 -11.33 -7.35 11.70
CA VAL A 59 -11.08 -6.90 13.08
C VAL A 59 -9.64 -7.17 13.51
N ASP A 60 -9.12 -8.36 13.23
CA ASP A 60 -7.73 -8.73 13.56
C ASP A 60 -6.71 -7.83 12.86
N ILE A 61 -6.95 -7.49 11.59
CA ILE A 61 -6.15 -6.50 10.86
C ILE A 61 -6.20 -5.16 11.58
N CYS A 62 -7.38 -4.70 11.98
CA CYS A 62 -7.54 -3.41 12.65
C CYS A 62 -6.84 -3.38 14.02
N LEU A 63 -6.94 -4.44 14.81
CA LEU A 63 -6.25 -4.55 16.11
C LEU A 63 -4.73 -4.48 15.95
N ARG A 64 -4.18 -5.14 14.92
CA ARG A 64 -2.75 -5.02 14.58
C ARG A 64 -2.38 -3.61 14.13
N LEU A 65 -3.25 -2.97 13.35
CA LEU A 65 -3.06 -1.58 12.92
C LEU A 65 -3.07 -0.61 14.09
N VAL A 66 -3.89 -0.82 15.13
CA VAL A 66 -3.89 0.04 16.34
C VAL A 66 -2.47 0.19 16.89
N GLY A 67 -1.79 -0.92 17.18
CA GLY A 67 -0.44 -0.86 17.76
C GLY A 67 0.56 -0.14 16.86
N ILE A 68 0.51 -0.43 15.56
CA ILE A 68 1.42 0.16 14.56
C ILE A 68 1.15 1.67 14.38
N LEU A 69 -0.11 2.07 14.23
CA LEU A 69 -0.50 3.47 14.05
C LEU A 69 -0.17 4.31 15.29
N THR A 70 -0.46 3.80 16.49
CA THR A 70 -0.12 4.43 17.76
C THR A 70 1.39 4.68 17.86
N LEU A 71 2.21 3.68 17.53
CA LEU A 71 3.67 3.82 17.57
C LEU A 71 4.17 4.88 16.58
N PHE A 72 3.88 4.72 15.29
CA PHE A 72 4.46 5.56 14.25
C PHE A 72 3.93 7.00 14.28
N ILE A 73 2.66 7.23 14.61
CA ILE A 73 2.12 8.58 14.76
C ILE A 73 2.65 9.25 16.03
N GLY A 74 2.90 8.47 17.10
CA GLY A 74 3.62 8.95 18.28
C GLY A 74 5.02 9.48 17.94
N PHE A 75 5.83 8.69 17.23
CA PHE A 75 7.15 9.13 16.75
C PHE A 75 7.07 10.28 15.75
N MET A 76 6.07 10.30 14.88
CA MET A 76 5.85 11.43 13.97
C MET A 76 5.60 12.73 14.74
N SER A 77 4.79 12.70 15.80
CA SER A 77 4.53 13.87 16.64
C SER A 77 5.81 14.41 17.29
N ILE A 78 6.70 13.53 17.76
CA ILE A 78 8.04 13.93 18.25
C ILE A 78 8.82 14.61 17.11
N ALA A 79 8.89 13.99 15.94
CA ALA A 79 9.62 14.51 14.78
C ALA A 79 9.07 15.88 14.31
N GLU A 80 7.76 16.08 14.40
CA GLU A 80 7.10 17.33 14.03
C GLU A 80 7.44 18.46 15.00
N ARG A 81 7.31 18.19 16.31
CA ARG A 81 7.65 19.14 17.38
C ARG A 81 9.14 19.48 17.37
N ALA A 82 10.00 18.49 17.13
CA ALA A 82 11.45 18.68 17.00
C ALA A 82 11.85 19.39 15.68
N GLY A 83 10.93 19.50 14.71
CA GLY A 83 11.20 20.10 13.40
C GLY A 83 11.96 19.21 12.42
N GLY A 84 12.10 17.91 12.72
CA GLY A 84 12.64 16.91 11.79
C GLY A 84 11.82 16.81 10.51
N ILE A 85 10.49 16.90 10.61
CA ILE A 85 9.60 16.91 9.43
C ILE A 85 9.89 18.13 8.53
N ARG A 86 10.10 19.32 9.11
CA ARG A 86 10.45 20.53 8.36
C ARG A 86 11.82 20.42 7.69
N LEU A 87 12.79 19.79 8.34
CA LEU A 87 14.11 19.53 7.77
C LEU A 87 14.00 18.61 6.54
N LEU A 88 13.31 17.48 6.69
CA LEU A 88 13.12 16.53 5.59
C LEU A 88 12.35 17.15 4.42
N ALA A 89 11.30 17.91 4.74
CA ALA A 89 10.53 18.67 3.76
C ALA A 89 11.37 19.71 3.01
N ARG A 90 12.42 20.27 3.62
CA ARG A 90 13.34 21.19 2.94
C ARG A 90 14.27 20.47 1.97
N ILE A 91 14.71 19.26 2.29
CA ILE A 91 15.60 18.45 1.43
C ILE A 91 14.85 17.98 0.19
N VAL A 92 13.66 17.42 0.38
CA VAL A 92 12.88 16.77 -0.69
C VAL A 92 11.85 17.72 -1.33
N GLY A 93 11.60 18.86 -0.68
CA GLY A 93 10.63 19.90 -1.09
C GLY A 93 10.79 20.43 -2.51
N PRO A 94 12.00 20.64 -3.06
CA PRO A 94 12.14 21.08 -4.46
C PRO A 94 11.49 20.11 -5.45
N PHE A 95 11.59 18.80 -5.23
CA PHE A 95 10.94 17.80 -6.06
C PHE A 95 9.43 17.79 -5.84
N PHE A 96 8.98 17.68 -4.58
CA PHE A 96 7.56 17.54 -4.29
C PHE A 96 6.75 18.80 -4.55
N SER A 97 7.29 20.00 -4.32
CA SER A 97 6.58 21.26 -4.63
C SER A 97 6.24 21.39 -6.12
N LYS A 98 7.03 20.75 -6.99
CA LYS A 98 6.78 20.70 -8.44
C LYS A 98 5.77 19.63 -8.83
N LEU A 99 5.75 18.52 -8.09
CA LEU A 99 4.82 17.41 -8.32
C LEU A 99 3.46 17.61 -7.65
N PHE A 100 3.41 18.42 -6.59
CA PHE A 100 2.22 18.76 -5.80
C PHE A 100 2.04 20.28 -5.72
N PRO A 101 1.79 20.97 -6.85
CA PRO A 101 1.77 22.44 -6.92
C PRO A 101 0.64 23.09 -6.11
N GLN A 102 -0.41 22.34 -5.78
CA GLN A 102 -1.57 22.82 -5.01
C GLN A 102 -1.35 22.78 -3.49
N VAL A 103 -0.28 22.14 -3.01
CA VAL A 103 0.01 22.07 -1.57
C VAL A 103 0.73 23.35 -1.15
N PRO A 104 0.18 24.13 -0.20
CA PRO A 104 0.81 25.37 0.25
C PRO A 104 2.22 25.14 0.83
N ASN A 105 3.12 26.08 0.57
CA ASN A 105 4.47 26.03 1.12
C ASN A 105 4.44 26.01 2.65
N GLY A 106 5.14 25.04 3.24
CA GLY A 106 5.21 24.87 4.69
C GLY A 106 4.01 24.13 5.31
N HIS A 107 3.02 23.72 4.52
CA HIS A 107 1.91 22.91 5.02
C HIS A 107 2.40 21.52 5.49
N PRO A 108 1.94 20.99 6.65
CA PRO A 108 2.37 19.69 7.18
C PRO A 108 2.16 18.50 6.22
N ALA A 109 1.14 18.58 5.35
CA ALA A 109 0.86 17.56 4.34
C ALA A 109 2.11 17.17 3.52
N MET A 110 2.97 18.14 3.20
CA MET A 110 4.21 17.89 2.47
C MET A 110 5.13 16.91 3.23
N GLY A 111 5.30 17.16 4.53
CA GLY A 111 6.10 16.31 5.41
C GLY A 111 5.52 14.91 5.57
N HIS A 112 4.20 14.79 5.78
CA HIS A 112 3.52 13.50 5.89
C HIS A 112 3.66 12.67 4.61
N MET A 113 3.50 13.29 3.44
CA MET A 113 3.70 12.62 2.15
C MET A 113 5.14 12.12 2.00
N ILE A 114 6.14 12.97 2.29
CA ILE A 114 7.55 12.59 2.17
C ILE A 114 7.90 11.43 3.11
N MET A 115 7.38 11.44 4.35
CA MET A 115 7.56 10.33 5.29
C MET A 115 6.93 9.04 4.75
N ASN A 116 5.73 9.09 4.19
CA ASN A 116 5.09 7.94 3.57
C ASN A 116 5.92 7.37 2.41
N PHE A 117 6.35 8.20 1.46
CA PHE A 117 7.16 7.74 0.34
C PHE A 117 8.51 7.19 0.79
N SER A 118 9.14 7.82 1.78
CA SER A 118 10.40 7.33 2.35
C SER A 118 10.22 5.96 2.99
N ALA A 119 9.16 5.77 3.79
CA ALA A 119 8.85 4.48 4.40
C ALA A 119 8.58 3.39 3.36
N ASN A 120 7.78 3.67 2.34
CA ASN A 120 7.52 2.73 1.24
C ASN A 120 8.80 2.37 0.46
N LEU A 121 9.60 3.37 0.09
CA LEU A 121 10.85 3.18 -0.64
C LEU A 121 11.81 2.23 0.08
N LEU A 122 11.87 2.37 1.40
CA LEU A 122 12.77 1.61 2.27
C LEU A 122 12.19 0.24 2.70
N GLY A 123 11.02 -0.15 2.19
CA GLY A 123 10.36 -1.42 2.55
C GLY A 123 9.79 -1.43 3.98
N LEU A 124 9.62 -0.25 4.59
CA LEU A 124 9.10 -0.08 5.94
C LEU A 124 7.56 -0.01 5.90
N ASP A 125 6.91 -1.03 5.33
CA ASP A 125 5.47 -1.05 5.06
C ASP A 125 4.62 -0.75 6.31
N ASN A 126 5.08 -1.24 7.46
CA ASN A 126 4.43 -1.01 8.76
C ASN A 126 4.40 0.49 9.13
N ALA A 127 5.40 1.27 8.69
CA ALA A 127 5.45 2.71 8.89
C ALA A 127 4.69 3.50 7.81
N ALA A 128 4.66 2.97 6.58
CA ALA A 128 4.10 3.68 5.45
C ALA A 128 2.60 3.96 5.62
N THR A 129 1.81 2.96 6.00
CA THR A 129 0.36 3.10 6.18
C THR A 129 -0.04 4.25 7.13
N PRO A 130 0.49 4.37 8.36
CA PRO A 130 0.20 5.51 9.24
C PRO A 130 0.49 6.85 8.58
N PHE A 131 1.64 6.94 7.91
CA PHE A 131 2.09 8.18 7.29
C PHE A 131 1.21 8.55 6.09
N GLY A 132 0.72 7.54 5.36
CA GLY A 132 -0.17 7.74 4.22
C GLY A 132 -1.56 8.20 4.62
N LEU A 133 -2.11 7.62 5.69
CA LEU A 133 -3.39 8.06 6.25
C LEU A 133 -3.30 9.50 6.75
N LYS A 134 -2.24 9.84 7.50
CA LYS A 134 -2.01 11.22 7.94
C LYS A 134 -1.80 12.19 6.79
N ALA A 135 -1.11 11.76 5.73
CA ALA A 135 -0.97 12.55 4.51
C ALA A 135 -2.33 12.81 3.84
N MET A 136 -3.21 11.80 3.76
CA MET A 136 -4.56 11.99 3.20
C MET A 136 -5.45 12.86 4.05
N GLU A 137 -5.40 12.74 5.37
CA GLU A 137 -6.08 13.66 6.28
C GLU A 137 -5.62 15.11 6.02
N SER A 138 -4.31 15.35 5.99
CA SER A 138 -3.76 16.70 5.77
C SER A 138 -4.01 17.25 4.36
N LEU A 139 -4.06 16.41 3.32
CA LEU A 139 -4.49 16.85 1.99
C LEU A 139 -5.99 17.12 1.95
N GLN A 140 -6.79 16.35 2.70
CA GLN A 140 -8.23 16.55 2.79
C GLN A 140 -8.57 17.84 3.54
N GLU A 141 -7.78 18.27 4.52
CA GLU A 141 -7.95 19.56 5.22
C GLU A 141 -7.93 20.74 4.25
N ILE A 142 -6.96 20.76 3.33
CA ILE A 142 -6.78 21.83 2.33
C ILE A 142 -7.63 21.65 1.07
N ASN A 143 -8.33 20.52 0.92
CA ASN A 143 -9.18 20.26 -0.23
C ASN A 143 -10.41 21.18 -0.23
N PRO A 144 -10.65 22.00 -1.28
CA PRO A 144 -11.83 22.86 -1.37
C PRO A 144 -13.15 22.08 -1.46
N ASP A 145 -13.14 20.89 -2.07
CA ASP A 145 -14.31 20.04 -2.24
C ASP A 145 -14.13 18.74 -1.46
N LYS A 146 -14.78 18.62 -0.30
CA LYS A 146 -14.60 17.44 0.56
C LYS A 146 -15.16 16.14 -0.05
N GLU A 147 -16.04 16.23 -1.04
CA GLU A 147 -16.67 15.08 -1.70
C GLU A 147 -15.90 14.60 -2.94
N ARG A 148 -14.94 15.39 -3.43
CA ARG A 148 -14.15 15.08 -4.62
C ARG A 148 -12.66 15.09 -4.31
N ALA A 149 -11.95 14.05 -4.75
CA ALA A 149 -10.50 14.00 -4.60
C ALA A 149 -9.82 15.17 -5.34
N SER A 150 -8.96 15.90 -4.63
CA SER A 150 -8.08 16.92 -5.21
C SER A 150 -6.97 16.30 -6.05
N ASP A 151 -6.34 17.09 -6.92
CA ASP A 151 -5.23 16.62 -7.75
C ASP A 151 -4.05 16.11 -6.90
N SER A 152 -3.80 16.74 -5.76
CA SER A 152 -2.76 16.29 -4.82
C SER A 152 -3.09 14.93 -4.22
N GLN A 153 -4.35 14.66 -3.87
CA GLN A 153 -4.77 13.34 -3.38
C GLN A 153 -4.67 12.27 -4.47
N ILE A 154 -5.07 12.59 -5.71
CA ILE A 154 -4.96 11.67 -6.86
C ILE A 154 -3.50 11.32 -7.13
N MET A 155 -2.62 12.33 -7.22
CA MET A 155 -1.18 12.13 -7.45
C MET A 155 -0.57 11.29 -6.33
N PHE A 156 -0.86 11.64 -5.07
CA PHE A 156 -0.35 10.89 -3.93
C PHE A 156 -0.81 9.42 -3.96
N LEU A 157 -2.11 9.19 -4.16
CA LEU A 157 -2.68 7.85 -4.17
C LEU A 157 -2.11 6.99 -5.31
N CYS A 158 -1.97 7.55 -6.51
CA CYS A 158 -1.40 6.82 -7.65
C CYS A 158 0.07 6.43 -7.43
N LEU A 159 0.88 7.35 -6.91
CA LEU A 159 2.28 7.06 -6.60
C LEU A 159 2.43 6.10 -5.42
N HIS A 160 1.57 6.23 -4.39
CA HIS A 160 1.52 5.31 -3.26
C HIS A 160 1.13 3.90 -3.71
N ALA A 161 0.12 3.77 -4.58
CA ALA A 161 -0.33 2.50 -5.13
C ALA A 161 0.72 1.84 -6.04
N ALA A 162 1.51 2.63 -6.78
CA ALA A 162 2.64 2.12 -7.54
C ALA A 162 3.71 1.48 -6.63
N GLY A 163 3.79 1.93 -5.38
CA GLY A 163 4.47 1.22 -4.30
C GLY A 163 5.94 0.97 -4.59
N LEU A 164 6.67 2.01 -4.99
CA LEU A 164 8.12 1.96 -5.17
C LEU A 164 8.76 1.36 -3.93
N ASN A 165 9.36 0.17 -4.08
CA ASN A 165 10.04 -0.51 -2.99
C ASN A 165 11.40 -0.99 -3.50
N LEU A 166 12.46 -0.63 -2.80
CA LEU A 166 13.82 -1.04 -3.15
C LEU A 166 14.07 -2.52 -2.86
N ILE A 167 13.48 -3.06 -1.78
CA ILE A 167 13.72 -4.44 -1.34
C ILE A 167 12.40 -5.10 -0.93
N PRO A 168 11.90 -6.12 -1.64
CA PRO A 168 10.67 -6.84 -1.30
C PRO A 168 10.88 -7.85 -0.16
N VAL A 169 11.32 -7.38 1.02
CA VAL A 169 11.70 -8.22 2.18
C VAL A 169 10.58 -9.19 2.57
N SER A 170 9.34 -8.71 2.62
CA SER A 170 8.18 -9.51 3.02
C SER A 170 7.93 -10.68 2.06
N VAL A 171 8.01 -10.45 0.75
CA VAL A 171 7.79 -11.50 -0.26
C VAL A 171 8.94 -12.51 -0.25
N ILE A 172 10.19 -12.04 -0.06
CA ILE A 172 11.35 -12.91 0.11
C ILE A 172 11.19 -13.80 1.36
N ALA A 173 10.69 -13.24 2.47
CA ALA A 173 10.45 -13.99 3.70
C ALA A 173 9.36 -15.07 3.52
N VAL A 174 8.26 -14.74 2.82
CA VAL A 174 7.20 -15.72 2.50
C VAL A 174 7.74 -16.83 1.61
N ARG A 175 8.48 -16.49 0.54
CA ARG A 175 9.13 -17.48 -0.34
C ARG A 175 10.09 -18.40 0.43
N ALA A 176 10.87 -17.84 1.36
CA ALA A 176 11.76 -18.62 2.21
C ALA A 176 10.98 -19.55 3.15
N SER A 177 9.88 -19.09 3.76
CA SER A 177 9.02 -19.93 4.61
C SER A 177 8.29 -21.04 3.84
N GLN A 178 8.08 -20.84 2.54
CA GLN A 178 7.51 -21.84 1.62
C GLN A 178 8.57 -22.69 0.93
N HIS A 179 9.82 -22.65 1.39
CA HIS A 179 10.94 -23.45 0.86
C HIS A 179 11.23 -23.22 -0.63
N ALA A 180 11.05 -22.00 -1.14
CA ALA A 180 11.46 -21.65 -2.50
C ALA A 180 12.95 -21.92 -2.70
N SER A 181 13.31 -22.53 -3.84
CA SER A 181 14.70 -22.89 -4.18
C SER A 181 15.65 -21.70 -4.19
N ASN A 182 15.17 -20.55 -4.67
CA ASN A 182 15.82 -19.27 -4.53
C ASN A 182 14.77 -18.21 -4.11
N PRO A 183 14.68 -17.85 -2.82
CA PRO A 183 13.71 -16.85 -2.37
C PRO A 183 13.96 -15.44 -2.91
N THR A 184 15.16 -15.17 -3.45
CA THR A 184 15.64 -13.82 -3.80
C THR A 184 15.65 -13.53 -5.30
N ASP A 185 15.38 -14.53 -6.14
CA ASP A 185 15.29 -14.40 -7.60
C ASP A 185 14.28 -13.32 -8.06
N ILE A 186 13.25 -13.06 -7.27
CA ILE A 186 12.24 -12.02 -7.51
C ILE A 186 12.73 -10.59 -7.25
N PHE A 187 13.87 -10.40 -6.58
CA PHE A 187 14.35 -9.10 -6.13
C PHE A 187 14.43 -8.08 -7.27
N LEU A 188 15.18 -8.43 -8.33
CA LEU A 188 15.43 -7.56 -9.45
C LEU A 188 14.15 -7.28 -10.27
N PRO A 189 13.34 -8.29 -10.65
CA PRO A 189 12.04 -8.05 -11.28
C PRO A 189 11.13 -7.12 -10.47
N CYS A 190 10.99 -7.32 -9.16
CA CYS A 190 10.12 -6.51 -8.32
C CYS A 190 10.55 -5.04 -8.28
N MET A 191 11.85 -4.78 -8.13
CA MET A 191 12.35 -3.42 -8.08
C MET A 191 12.25 -2.73 -9.46
N ILE A 192 12.46 -3.44 -10.57
CA ILE A 192 12.20 -2.88 -11.91
C ILE A 192 10.72 -2.54 -12.09
N VAL A 193 9.82 -3.48 -11.80
CA VAL A 193 8.37 -3.29 -11.99
C VAL A 193 7.83 -2.16 -11.12
N THR A 194 8.26 -2.06 -9.87
CA THR A 194 7.80 -0.98 -8.97
C THR A 194 8.37 0.38 -9.38
N PHE A 195 9.61 0.43 -9.88
CA PHE A 195 10.20 1.64 -10.44
C PHE A 195 9.48 2.10 -11.70
N VAL A 196 9.33 1.22 -12.69
CA VAL A 196 8.61 1.52 -13.93
C VAL A 196 7.15 1.89 -13.65
N GLY A 197 6.48 1.17 -12.75
CA GLY A 197 5.11 1.48 -12.32
C GLY A 197 4.99 2.86 -11.68
N THR A 198 5.97 3.27 -10.87
CA THR A 198 5.99 4.60 -10.23
C THR A 198 6.23 5.70 -11.25
N ILE A 199 7.15 5.51 -12.19
CA ILE A 199 7.37 6.45 -13.29
C ILE A 199 6.12 6.54 -14.17
N ALA A 200 5.51 5.42 -14.54
CA ALA A 200 4.29 5.40 -15.33
C ALA A 200 3.14 6.13 -14.62
N ALA A 201 2.91 5.85 -13.33
CA ALA A 201 1.91 6.55 -12.53
C ALA A 201 2.17 8.07 -12.49
N MET A 202 3.41 8.48 -12.22
CA MET A 202 3.82 9.87 -12.23
C MET A 202 3.54 10.53 -13.58
N LEU A 203 3.94 9.90 -14.69
CA LEU A 203 3.78 10.46 -16.03
C LEU A 203 2.31 10.58 -16.44
N ILE A 204 1.50 9.53 -16.20
CA ILE A 204 0.08 9.51 -16.55
C ILE A 204 -0.68 10.59 -15.79
N VAL A 205 -0.49 10.67 -14.47
CA VAL A 205 -1.18 11.66 -13.64
C VAL A 205 -0.67 13.06 -13.95
N SER A 206 0.64 13.25 -14.13
CA SER A 206 1.20 14.55 -14.49
C SER A 206 0.68 15.05 -15.83
N PHE A 207 0.55 14.15 -16.82
CA PHE A 207 -0.05 14.50 -18.11
C PHE A 207 -1.50 14.98 -17.94
N LYS A 208 -2.30 14.26 -17.15
CA LYS A 208 -3.71 14.63 -16.89
C LYS A 208 -3.84 15.95 -16.12
N GLN A 209 -2.96 16.19 -15.15
CA GLN A 209 -2.92 17.39 -14.31
C GLN A 209 -2.11 18.55 -14.93
N LYS A 210 -1.56 18.35 -16.13
CA LYS A 210 -0.74 19.32 -16.88
C LYS A 210 0.52 19.78 -16.11
N ILE A 211 1.13 18.88 -15.35
CA ILE A 211 2.41 19.11 -14.66
C ILE A 211 3.55 18.87 -15.65
N ASN A 212 4.46 19.84 -15.77
CA ASN A 212 5.64 19.71 -16.62
C ASN A 212 6.71 18.82 -15.94
N VAL A 213 6.72 17.53 -16.28
CA VAL A 213 7.69 16.54 -15.78
C VAL A 213 9.10 16.72 -16.35
N LEU A 214 9.24 17.41 -17.49
CA LEU A 214 10.54 17.64 -18.15
C LEU A 214 11.30 18.83 -17.56
N GLN A 215 10.77 19.46 -16.50
CA GLN A 215 11.50 20.52 -15.83
C GLN A 215 12.76 19.97 -15.14
N PRO A 216 13.87 20.74 -15.11
CA PRO A 216 15.17 20.23 -14.64
C PRO A 216 15.13 19.62 -13.25
N VAL A 217 14.34 20.20 -12.33
CA VAL A 217 14.23 19.68 -10.96
C VAL A 217 13.69 18.26 -10.94
N ILE A 218 12.60 17.97 -11.65
CA ILE A 218 12.02 16.62 -11.68
C ILE A 218 13.00 15.65 -12.36
N LEU A 219 13.59 16.05 -13.50
CA LEU A 219 14.54 15.22 -14.22
C LEU A 219 15.78 14.87 -13.38
N ILE A 220 16.38 15.85 -12.70
CA ILE A 220 17.55 15.63 -11.84
C ILE A 220 17.21 14.64 -10.72
N TRP A 221 16.06 14.81 -10.05
CA TRP A 221 15.65 13.90 -8.98
C TRP A 221 15.38 12.49 -9.49
N VAL A 222 14.67 12.35 -10.62
CA VAL A 222 14.42 11.05 -11.25
C VAL A 222 15.74 10.39 -11.66
N LEU A 223 16.68 11.13 -12.24
CA LEU A 223 18.00 10.62 -12.62
C LEU A 223 18.83 10.21 -11.38
N CYS A 224 18.83 11.00 -10.31
CA CYS A 224 19.51 10.67 -9.07
C CYS A 224 18.93 9.39 -8.43
N ILE A 225 17.60 9.28 -8.33
CA ILE A 225 16.94 8.07 -7.81
C ILE A 225 17.25 6.88 -8.71
N SER A 226 17.20 7.05 -10.03
CA SER A 226 17.54 5.99 -11.00
C SER A 226 18.98 5.52 -10.83
N ALA A 227 19.92 6.44 -10.61
CA ALA A 227 21.33 6.13 -10.36
C ALA A 227 21.52 5.36 -9.05
N VAL A 228 20.83 5.75 -7.97
CA VAL A 228 20.86 5.03 -6.69
C VAL A 228 20.28 3.63 -6.83
N VAL A 229 19.14 3.48 -7.52
CA VAL A 229 18.53 2.17 -7.79
C VAL A 229 19.49 1.31 -8.62
N ALA A 230 20.08 1.86 -9.69
CA ALA A 230 21.06 1.16 -10.51
C ALA A 230 22.29 0.72 -9.71
N ALA A 231 22.85 1.59 -8.88
CA ALA A 231 23.98 1.25 -8.01
C ALA A 231 23.62 0.14 -7.01
N LEU A 232 22.41 0.19 -6.43
CA LEU A 232 21.91 -0.85 -5.54
C LEU A 232 21.75 -2.18 -6.29
N VAL A 233 21.26 -2.18 -7.53
CA VAL A 233 21.19 -3.37 -8.38
C VAL A 233 22.58 -3.98 -8.56
N LEU A 234 23.55 -3.15 -8.96
CA LEU A 234 24.91 -3.59 -9.25
C LEU A 234 25.55 -4.20 -8.00
N TYR A 235 25.36 -3.57 -6.84
CA TYR A 235 25.84 -4.08 -5.56
C TYR A 235 25.16 -5.41 -5.19
N VAL A 236 23.83 -5.47 -5.22
CA VAL A 236 23.07 -6.68 -4.86
C VAL A 236 23.41 -7.87 -5.76
N ARG A 237 23.71 -7.64 -7.04
CA ARG A 237 24.17 -8.70 -7.95
C ARG A 237 25.51 -9.34 -7.56
N THR A 238 26.31 -8.68 -6.71
CA THR A 238 27.57 -9.24 -6.21
C THR A 238 27.39 -10.10 -4.95
N LEU A 239 26.21 -10.07 -4.33
CA LEU A 239 25.92 -10.81 -3.11
C LEU A 239 25.40 -12.22 -3.43
N ASP A 240 25.83 -13.19 -2.64
CA ASP A 240 25.22 -14.51 -2.57
C ASP A 240 23.90 -14.48 -1.76
N ALA A 241 23.13 -15.55 -1.80
CA ALA A 241 21.78 -15.59 -1.21
C ALA A 241 21.77 -15.33 0.30
N ASP A 242 22.76 -15.82 1.04
CA ASP A 242 22.85 -15.62 2.50
C ASP A 242 23.24 -14.19 2.85
N SER A 243 24.22 -13.63 2.13
CA SER A 243 24.59 -12.22 2.27
C SER A 243 23.46 -11.27 1.89
N LEU A 244 22.65 -11.60 0.87
CA LEU A 244 21.50 -10.80 0.47
C LEU A 244 20.41 -10.79 1.55
N LYS A 245 20.14 -11.94 2.18
CA LYS A 245 19.19 -12.04 3.29
C LYS A 245 19.67 -11.21 4.49
N SER A 246 20.95 -11.30 4.84
CA SER A 246 21.57 -10.53 5.93
C SER A 246 21.54 -9.02 5.64
N PHE A 247 21.97 -8.62 4.44
CA PHE A 247 21.95 -7.22 3.99
C PHE A 247 20.54 -6.62 4.04
N SER A 248 19.55 -7.33 3.52
CA SER A 248 18.14 -6.92 3.53
C SER A 248 17.61 -6.71 4.96
N GLY A 249 17.87 -7.65 5.86
CA GLY A 249 17.44 -7.58 7.26
C GLY A 249 18.08 -6.42 8.01
N ILE A 250 19.40 -6.23 7.85
CA ILE A 250 20.14 -5.13 8.47
C ILE A 250 19.67 -3.79 7.91
N LEU A 251 19.51 -3.68 6.59
CA LEU A 251 19.10 -2.42 5.96
C LEU A 251 17.70 -2.00 6.42
N SER A 252 16.71 -2.89 6.37
CA SER A 252 15.33 -2.55 6.74
C SER A 252 15.19 -2.27 8.24
N ASN A 253 15.60 -3.21 9.10
CA ASN A 253 15.37 -3.09 10.54
C ASN A 253 16.32 -2.07 11.18
N GLY A 254 17.57 -2.03 10.73
CA GLY A 254 18.56 -1.06 11.20
C GLY A 254 18.16 0.38 10.86
N LEU A 255 17.55 0.60 9.70
CA LEU A 255 17.10 1.93 9.31
C LEU A 255 15.89 2.42 10.11
N ILE A 256 14.94 1.55 10.46
CA ILE A 256 13.85 1.91 11.40
C ILE A 256 14.43 2.35 12.74
N LEU A 257 15.33 1.53 13.31
CA LEU A 257 15.93 1.84 14.62
C LEU A 257 16.73 3.14 14.58
N LEU A 258 17.48 3.37 13.49
CA LEU A 258 18.19 4.63 13.26
C LEU A 258 17.23 5.82 13.18
N VAL A 259 16.12 5.70 12.45
CA VAL A 259 15.11 6.76 12.35
C VAL A 259 14.50 7.07 13.72
N PHE A 260 14.15 6.06 14.51
CA PHE A 260 13.65 6.28 15.87
C PHE A 260 14.70 6.96 16.77
N LEU A 261 15.94 6.49 16.72
CA LEU A 261 17.03 7.11 17.46
C LEU A 261 17.21 8.58 17.08
N LEU A 262 17.23 8.90 15.78
CA LEU A 262 17.36 10.27 15.29
C LEU A 262 16.19 11.16 15.70
N ILE A 263 14.96 10.63 15.71
CA ILE A 263 13.78 11.37 16.19
C ILE A 263 13.91 11.69 17.68
N ILE A 264 14.32 10.72 18.51
CA ILE A 264 14.51 10.93 19.95
C ILE A 264 15.67 11.90 20.22
N LEU A 265 16.83 11.69 19.58
CA LEU A 265 17.98 12.59 19.70
C LEU A 265 17.62 14.02 19.26
N GLY A 266 16.87 14.16 18.17
CA GLY A 266 16.35 15.45 17.71
C GLY A 266 15.42 16.10 18.73
N GLY A 267 14.54 15.31 19.35
CA GLY A 267 13.65 15.79 20.42
C GLY A 267 14.41 16.26 21.66
N VAL A 268 15.39 15.47 22.13
CA VAL A 268 16.27 15.81 23.25
C VAL A 268 17.09 17.06 22.94
N TYR A 269 17.70 17.13 21.75
CA TYR A 269 18.48 18.29 21.30
C TYR A 269 17.64 19.58 21.25
N LYS A 270 16.39 19.48 20.81
CA LYS A 270 15.43 20.59 20.79
C LYS A 270 14.74 20.85 22.13
N ARG A 271 15.07 20.07 23.17
CA ARG A 271 14.52 20.19 24.53
C ARG A 271 12.99 20.17 24.56
N ILE A 272 12.37 19.33 23.73
CA ILE A 272 10.93 19.10 23.79
C ILE A 272 10.62 17.97 24.79
N ASP A 273 9.41 17.99 25.36
CA ASP A 273 8.90 16.83 26.12
C ASP A 273 8.58 15.69 25.15
N VAL A 274 9.53 14.77 25.01
CA VAL A 274 9.49 13.65 24.06
C VAL A 274 8.35 12.69 24.39
N PHE A 275 8.10 12.43 25.67
CA PHE A 275 7.08 11.47 26.08
C PHE A 275 5.68 12.05 25.91
N ASP A 276 5.45 13.31 26.30
CA ASP A 276 4.18 13.99 26.03
C ASP A 276 3.89 14.09 24.52
N ALA A 277 4.90 14.45 23.73
CA ALA A 277 4.79 14.49 22.28
C ALA A 277 4.39 13.13 21.71
N PHE A 278 5.05 12.06 22.16
CA PHE A 278 4.72 10.69 21.78
C PHE A 278 3.28 10.33 22.15
N VAL A 279 2.87 10.52 23.40
CA VAL A 279 1.52 10.17 23.89
C VAL A 279 0.44 10.96 23.14
N THR A 280 0.68 12.23 22.84
CA THR A 280 -0.25 13.05 22.05
C THR A 280 -0.45 12.47 20.65
N GLY A 281 0.64 12.13 19.96
CA GLY A 281 0.56 11.50 18.63
C GLY A 281 -0.06 10.11 18.69
N ALA A 282 0.31 9.31 19.68
CA ALA A 282 -0.17 7.96 19.91
C ALA A 282 -1.69 7.90 20.06
N LYS A 283 -2.31 8.88 20.76
CA LYS A 283 -3.77 9.03 20.88
C LYS A 283 -4.43 9.26 19.52
N SER A 284 -3.88 10.15 18.70
CA SER A 284 -4.38 10.38 17.34
C SER A 284 -4.29 9.11 16.50
N GLY A 285 -3.18 8.36 16.59
CA GLY A 285 -3.03 7.11 15.84
C GLY A 285 -4.02 6.02 16.27
N PHE A 286 -4.30 5.93 17.57
CA PHE A 286 -5.33 5.03 18.10
C PHE A 286 -6.72 5.39 17.56
N GLU A 287 -7.08 6.68 17.56
CA GLU A 287 -8.36 7.14 17.04
C GLU A 287 -8.51 6.87 15.53
N THR A 288 -7.48 7.14 14.74
CA THR A 288 -7.46 6.82 13.30
C THR A 288 -7.65 5.32 13.07
N ALA A 289 -7.00 4.46 13.87
CA ALA A 289 -7.17 3.01 13.76
C ALA A 289 -8.63 2.56 13.96
N ILE A 290 -9.30 3.11 14.98
CA ILE A 290 -10.72 2.78 15.26
C ILE A 290 -11.62 3.28 14.13
N ARG A 291 -11.39 4.49 13.62
CA ARG A 291 -12.18 5.09 12.53
C ARG A 291 -12.13 4.27 11.23
N ILE A 292 -11.07 3.50 11.00
CA ILE A 292 -10.88 2.69 9.78
C ILE A 292 -11.69 1.39 9.81
N ILE A 293 -12.00 0.84 11.00
CA ILE A 293 -12.66 -0.46 11.16
C ILE A 293 -13.90 -0.62 10.28
N PRO A 294 -14.89 0.32 10.29
CA PRO A 294 -16.12 0.12 9.52
C PRO A 294 -15.88 0.06 8.02
N TYR A 295 -14.94 0.87 7.51
CA TYR A 295 -14.59 0.92 6.10
C TYR A 295 -13.89 -0.38 5.67
N LEU A 296 -12.96 -0.87 6.49
CA LEU A 296 -12.21 -2.09 6.21
C LEU A 296 -13.12 -3.31 6.23
N VAL A 297 -14.00 -3.44 7.22
CA VAL A 297 -15.02 -4.50 7.26
C VAL A 297 -15.91 -4.45 6.03
N GLY A 298 -16.46 -3.27 5.71
CA GLY A 298 -17.38 -3.11 4.59
C GLY A 298 -16.78 -3.48 3.22
N ILE A 299 -15.54 -3.07 2.95
CA ILE A 299 -14.89 -3.37 1.67
C ILE A 299 -14.41 -4.82 1.58
N LEU A 300 -13.85 -5.38 2.67
CA LEU A 300 -13.38 -6.77 2.66
C LEU A 300 -14.54 -7.75 2.52
N VAL A 301 -15.68 -7.49 3.16
CA VAL A 301 -16.89 -8.31 2.98
C VAL A 301 -17.36 -8.28 1.52
N ALA A 302 -17.41 -7.09 0.90
CA ALA A 302 -17.81 -6.99 -0.52
C ALA A 302 -16.83 -7.74 -1.45
N ILE A 303 -15.53 -7.69 -1.17
CA ILE A 303 -14.51 -8.44 -1.92
C ILE A 303 -14.65 -9.94 -1.68
N SER A 304 -14.88 -10.38 -0.44
CA SER A 304 -15.13 -11.79 -0.09
C SER A 304 -16.33 -12.33 -0.86
N MET A 305 -17.44 -11.57 -0.94
CA MET A 305 -18.61 -11.96 -1.73
C MET A 305 -18.30 -12.12 -3.23
N LEU A 306 -17.53 -11.20 -3.83
CA LEU A 306 -17.11 -11.32 -5.23
C LEU A 306 -16.23 -12.54 -5.48
N ARG A 307 -15.32 -12.84 -4.54
CA ARG A 307 -14.39 -13.96 -4.65
C ARG A 307 -15.11 -15.31 -4.45
N THR A 308 -15.97 -15.41 -3.44
CA THR A 308 -16.73 -16.63 -3.11
C THR A 308 -17.84 -16.94 -4.10
N SER A 309 -18.45 -15.93 -4.73
CA SER A 309 -19.43 -16.14 -5.81
C SER A 309 -18.81 -16.70 -7.10
N GLY A 310 -17.49 -16.66 -7.26
CA GLY A 310 -16.79 -16.99 -8.50
C GLY A 310 -16.85 -15.87 -9.55
N THR A 311 -17.23 -14.65 -9.17
CA THR A 311 -17.24 -13.50 -10.08
C THR A 311 -15.83 -13.24 -10.64
N PHE A 312 -14.80 -13.34 -9.80
CA PHE A 312 -13.42 -13.18 -10.24
C PHE A 312 -12.99 -14.28 -11.22
N ASP A 313 -13.42 -15.53 -11.03
CA ASP A 313 -13.07 -16.62 -11.96
C ASP A 313 -13.62 -16.35 -13.37
N VAL A 314 -14.87 -15.88 -13.47
CA VAL A 314 -15.49 -15.49 -14.74
C VAL A 314 -14.71 -14.37 -15.42
N VAL A 315 -14.33 -13.34 -14.67
CA VAL A 315 -13.55 -12.21 -15.19
C VAL A 315 -12.15 -12.66 -15.65
N ILE A 316 -11.44 -13.44 -14.82
CA ILE A 316 -10.10 -13.97 -15.11
C ILE A 316 -10.16 -14.86 -16.36
N GLN A 317 -11.14 -15.75 -16.47
CA GLN A 317 -11.27 -16.66 -17.62
C GLN A 317 -11.62 -15.91 -18.91
N GLY A 318 -12.44 -14.85 -18.82
CA GLY A 318 -12.72 -13.95 -19.94
C GLY A 318 -11.46 -13.25 -20.43
N ILE A 319 -10.66 -12.69 -19.51
CA ILE A 319 -9.38 -12.06 -19.83
C ILE A 319 -8.38 -13.08 -20.40
N LYS A 320 -8.29 -14.27 -19.81
CA LYS A 320 -7.43 -15.37 -20.27
C LYS A 320 -7.77 -15.77 -21.71
N SER A 321 -9.05 -15.91 -22.02
CA SER A 321 -9.53 -16.25 -23.36
C SER A 321 -9.19 -15.14 -24.37
N PHE A 322 -9.37 -13.88 -23.99
CA PHE A 322 -9.01 -12.74 -24.83
C PHE A 322 -7.51 -12.72 -25.18
N PHE A 323 -6.63 -12.86 -24.19
CA PHE A 323 -5.17 -12.87 -24.43
C PHE A 323 -4.69 -14.14 -25.16
N ALA A 324 -5.33 -15.30 -24.89
CA ALA A 324 -5.05 -16.53 -25.62
C ALA A 324 -5.40 -16.39 -27.12
N MET A 325 -6.52 -15.72 -27.46
CA MET A 325 -6.90 -15.43 -28.85
C MET A 325 -5.87 -14.53 -29.56
N LEU A 326 -5.16 -13.68 -28.81
CA LEU A 326 -4.09 -12.83 -29.34
C LEU A 326 -2.74 -13.55 -29.42
N GLY A 327 -2.65 -14.84 -29.05
CA GLY A 327 -1.40 -15.59 -29.00
C GLY A 327 -0.42 -15.11 -27.91
N SER A 328 -0.91 -14.37 -26.91
CA SER A 328 -0.10 -13.86 -25.79
C SER A 328 0.05 -14.89 -24.67
N ASP A 329 1.11 -14.76 -23.88
CA ASP A 329 1.22 -15.48 -22.60
C ASP A 329 0.09 -15.05 -21.65
N THR A 330 -0.50 -16.02 -20.95
CA THR A 330 -1.64 -15.82 -20.04
C THR A 330 -1.30 -16.05 -18.57
N GLN A 331 -0.05 -16.39 -18.22
CA GLN A 331 0.35 -16.63 -16.83
C GLN A 331 0.11 -15.42 -15.93
N PHE A 332 0.26 -14.20 -16.45
CA PHE A 332 -0.01 -12.98 -15.68
C PHE A 332 -1.48 -12.81 -15.28
N VAL A 333 -2.41 -13.47 -15.99
CA VAL A 333 -3.86 -13.32 -15.77
C VAL A 333 -4.25 -13.86 -14.38
N GLU A 334 -3.54 -14.88 -13.89
CA GLU A 334 -3.72 -15.46 -12.57
C GLU A 334 -3.29 -14.51 -11.44
N ALA A 335 -2.43 -13.53 -11.73
CA ALA A 335 -2.01 -12.50 -10.78
C ALA A 335 -2.95 -11.27 -10.75
N LEU A 336 -3.94 -11.18 -11.64
CA LEU A 336 -4.85 -10.04 -11.71
C LEU A 336 -5.69 -9.81 -10.45
N PRO A 337 -6.23 -10.83 -9.76
CA PRO A 337 -6.97 -10.60 -8.52
C PRO A 337 -6.12 -9.87 -7.49
N THR A 338 -4.87 -10.31 -7.31
CA THR A 338 -3.90 -9.65 -6.44
C THR A 338 -3.64 -8.22 -6.88
N ALA A 339 -3.44 -7.98 -8.18
CA ALA A 339 -3.23 -6.64 -8.73
C ALA A 339 -4.43 -5.70 -8.52
N LEU A 340 -5.67 -6.21 -8.58
CA LEU A 340 -6.90 -5.45 -8.37
C LEU A 340 -7.17 -5.16 -6.89
N ILE A 341 -6.78 -6.07 -6.00
CA ILE A 341 -6.97 -5.91 -4.56
C ILE A 341 -5.90 -4.98 -3.95
N ARG A 342 -4.68 -4.98 -4.48
CA ARG A 342 -3.53 -4.24 -3.92
C ARG A 342 -3.79 -2.74 -3.69
N PRO A 343 -4.43 -1.97 -4.59
CA PRO A 343 -4.76 -0.56 -4.36
C PRO A 343 -5.79 -0.36 -3.24
N LEU A 344 -6.63 -1.36 -2.96
CA LEU A 344 -7.65 -1.32 -1.91
C LEU A 344 -7.08 -1.76 -0.56
N SER A 345 -6.17 -2.74 -0.56
CA SER A 345 -5.45 -3.18 0.62
C SER A 345 -4.17 -3.92 0.26
N GLY A 346 -3.01 -3.32 0.59
CA GLY A 346 -1.71 -3.95 0.42
C GLY A 346 -1.51 -5.18 1.31
N GLY A 347 -2.18 -5.24 2.47
CA GLY A 347 -2.17 -6.41 3.36
C GLY A 347 -3.02 -7.56 2.84
N ALA A 348 -4.21 -7.26 2.29
CA ALA A 348 -5.10 -8.30 1.74
C ALA A 348 -4.62 -8.85 0.37
N ALA A 349 -3.74 -8.12 -0.31
CA ALA A 349 -3.11 -8.56 -1.56
C ALA A 349 -1.85 -9.42 -1.34
N ARG A 350 -1.38 -9.59 -0.10
CA ARG A 350 -0.14 -10.34 0.21
C ARG A 350 -0.41 -11.78 0.60
#